data_AF-A0A174HPE2-F1
#
_entry.id   AF-A0A174HPE2-F1
#
_cell.length_a   1.000
_cell.length_b   1.000
_cell.length_c   1.000
_cell.angle_alpha   90.00
_cell.angle_beta   90.00
_cell.angle_gamma   90.00
#
_symmetry.space_group_name_H-M   'P 1'
#
loop_
_entity.id
_entity.type
_entity.pdbx_description
1 polymer ?
#
loop_
_entity_poly.entity_id
_entity_poly.type
_entity_poly.pdbx_seq_one_letter_code
_entity_poly.pdbx_strand_id
1 'polypeptide(L)' 'MVKNRLKEIRMTKYMMNSNEFCKMIGISPSTYSQIETNKQQGNIETILKISKALNLKVEDIWYLED' A
#
# COMPACT_ATOMS: atom_id res chain seq x y z
N MET A 1 13.52 9.15 -4.85
CA MET A 1 13.17 7.72 -4.63
C MET A 1 11.65 7.51 -4.64
N VAL A 2 11.11 6.38 -5.10
CA VAL A 2 9.65 6.13 -5.03
C VAL A 2 9.24 5.88 -3.57
N LYS A 3 8.18 6.55 -3.11
CA LYS A 3 7.55 6.36 -1.80
C LYS A 3 6.05 6.08 -1.93
N ASN A 4 5.42 5.67 -0.83
CA ASN A 4 3.96 5.47 -0.77
C ASN A 4 3.28 6.09 0.46
N ARG A 5 1.95 6.16 0.39
CA ARG A 5 1.02 6.68 1.40
C ARG A 5 0.20 5.59 2.10
N LEU A 6 0.60 4.32 2.01
CA LEU A 6 -0.23 3.21 2.52
C LEU A 6 -0.53 3.32 4.01
N LYS A 7 0.46 3.73 4.81
CA LYS A 7 0.27 3.95 6.25
C LYS A 7 -0.77 5.03 6.53
N GLU A 8 -0.69 6.15 5.82
CA GLU A 8 -1.63 7.27 5.93
C GLU A 8 -3.04 6.82 5.54
N ILE A 9 -3.18 6.14 4.38
CA ILE A 9 -4.44 5.61 3.88
C ILE A 9 -5.06 4.63 4.89
N ARG A 10 -4.27 3.69 5.39
CA ARG A 10 -4.73 2.69 6.37
C ARG A 10 -5.23 3.34 7.65
N MET A 11 -4.51 4.33 8.18
CA MET A 11 -4.84 4.96 9.46
C MET A 11 -5.97 5.99 9.36
N THR A 12 -6.13 6.66 8.21
CA THR A 12 -7.14 7.73 8.05
C THR A 12 -8.45 7.24 7.43
N LYS A 13 -8.38 6.44 6.36
CA LYS A 13 -9.58 6.01 5.62
C LYS A 13 -10.20 4.73 6.18
N TYR A 14 -9.36 3.79 6.61
CA TYR A 14 -9.83 2.46 7.01
C TYR A 14 -9.79 2.23 8.53
N MET A 15 -8.90 2.92 9.25
CA MET A 15 -8.70 2.78 10.70
C MET A 15 -8.47 1.31 11.14
N MET A 16 -7.78 0.54 10.28
CA MET A 16 -7.53 -0.89 10.49
C MET A 16 -6.11 -1.14 11.00
N ASN A 17 -5.95 -2.21 11.77
CA ASN A 17 -4.61 -2.74 12.03
C ASN A 17 -4.01 -3.34 10.75
N SER A 18 -2.69 -3.53 10.71
CA SER A 18 -2.01 -3.99 9.50
C SER A 18 -2.52 -5.36 9.01
N ASN A 19 -2.88 -6.28 9.92
CA ASN A 19 -3.36 -7.61 9.54
C ASN A 19 -4.74 -7.58 8.89
N GLU A 20 -5.66 -6.77 9.42
CA GLU A 20 -6.99 -6.54 8.82
C GLU A 20 -6.87 -5.90 7.45
N PHE A 21 -6.03 -4.87 7.35
CA PHE A 21 -5.80 -4.17 6.08
C PHE A 21 -5.20 -5.10 5.02
N CYS A 22 -4.24 -5.94 5.39
CA CYS A 22 -3.64 -6.96 4.52
C CYS A 22 -4.68 -7.94 3.96
N LYS A 23 -5.60 -8.41 4.82
CA LYS A 23 -6.68 -9.30 4.40
C LYS A 23 -7.63 -8.61 3.42
N MET A 24 -7.94 -7.33 3.66
CA MET A 24 -8.82 -6.54 2.80
C MET A 24 -8.21 -6.29 1.41
N ILE A 25 -6.92 -5.96 1.33
CA ILE A 25 -6.24 -5.72 0.04
C ILE A 25 -5.71 -7.01 -0.64
N GLY A 26 -5.82 -8.17 0.02
CA GLY A 26 -5.36 -9.45 -0.51
C GLY A 26 -3.84 -9.59 -0.63
N ILE A 27 -3.07 -8.97 0.28
CA ILE A 27 -1.60 -9.01 0.29
C ILE A 27 -1.11 -9.65 1.59
N SER A 28 0.02 -10.35 1.54
CA SER A 28 0.62 -10.94 2.75
C SER A 28 1.14 -9.85 3.70
N PRO A 29 1.07 -10.06 5.04
CA PRO A 29 1.58 -9.09 6.01
C PRO A 29 3.06 -8.75 5.85
N SER A 30 3.88 -9.72 5.43
CA SER A 30 5.31 -9.52 5.17
C SER A 30 5.55 -8.59 3.99
N THR A 31 4.90 -8.86 2.85
CA THR A 31 4.98 -8.02 1.65
C THR A 31 4.46 -6.61 1.95
N TYR A 32 3.29 -6.51 2.59
CA TYR A 32 2.71 -5.23 2.98
C TYR A 32 3.65 -4.41 3.87
N SER A 33 4.23 -5.02 4.90
CA SER A 33 5.15 -4.33 5.82
C SER A 33 6.37 -3.75 5.10
N GLN A 34 6.96 -4.50 4.16
CA GLN A 34 8.08 -4.00 3.36
C GLN A 34 7.67 -2.84 2.44
N ILE A 35 6.44 -2.86 1.92
CA ILE A 35 5.91 -1.76 1.10
C ILE A 35 5.60 -0.55 1.97
N GLU A 36 4.81 -0.68 3.03
CA GLU A 36 4.43 0.41 3.94
C GLU A 36 5.67 1.15 4.50
N THR A 37 6.76 0.43 4.77
CA THR A 37 8.02 0.99 5.27
C THR A 37 8.97 1.50 4.19
N ASN A 38 8.56 1.49 2.91
CA ASN A 38 9.37 1.88 1.75
C ASN A 38 10.67 1.08 1.57
N LYS A 39 10.76 -0.12 2.16
CA LYS A 39 11.90 -1.04 1.93
C LYS A 39 11.90 -1.61 0.52
N GLN A 40 10.70 -1.80 -0.06
CA GLN A 40 10.47 -2.12 -1.46
C GLN A 40 9.14 -1.48 -1.88
N GLN A 41 8.86 -1.31 -3.17
CA GLN A 41 7.55 -0.78 -3.61
C GLN A 41 6.58 -1.87 -4.08
N GLY A 42 7.06 -3.10 -4.21
CA GLY A 42 6.34 -4.18 -4.90
C GLY A 42 6.56 -4.12 -6.41
N ASN A 43 6.22 -5.21 -7.09
CA ASN A 43 6.20 -5.23 -8.56
C ASN A 43 4.92 -4.56 -9.09
N ILE A 44 4.86 -4.35 -10.40
CA ILE A 44 3.71 -3.72 -11.08
C ILE A 44 2.39 -4.44 -10.74
N GLU A 45 2.41 -5.78 -10.69
CA GLU A 45 1.22 -6.57 -10.36
C GLU A 45 0.72 -6.30 -8.94
N THR A 46 1.63 -6.22 -7.95
CA THR A 46 1.30 -5.92 -6.55
C THR A 46 0.72 -4.51 -6.41
N ILE A 47 1.36 -3.54 -7.05
CA ILE A 47 0.91 -2.13 -7.05
C ILE A 47 -0.50 -2.02 -7.63
N LEU A 48 -0.76 -2.67 -8.77
CA LEU A 48 -2.07 -2.68 -9.41
C LEU A 48 -3.13 -3.42 -8.58
N LYS A 49 -2.79 -4.53 -7.93
CA LYS A 49 -3.72 -5.24 -7.02
C LYS A 49 -4.14 -4.36 -5.86
N ILE A 50 -3.19 -3.69 -5.21
CA ILE A 50 -3.47 -2.78 -4.10
C ILE A 50 -4.30 -1.58 -4.56
N SER A 51 -3.93 -0.95 -5.68
CA SER A 51 -4.68 0.17 -6.27
C SER A 51 -6.14 -0.22 -6.57
N LYS A 52 -6.37 -1.41 -7.15
CA LYS A 52 -7.72 -1.93 -7.39
C LYS A 52 -8.48 -2.20 -6.09
N ALA A 53 -7.85 -2.83 -5.10
CA ALA A 53 -8.49 -3.13 -3.83
C ALA A 53 -8.89 -1.87 -3.04
N LEU A 54 -8.09 -0.81 -3.14
CA LEU A 54 -8.36 0.47 -2.50
C LEU A 54 -9.28 1.38 -3.32
N ASN A 55 -9.56 1.03 -4.57
CA ASN A 55 -10.27 1.87 -5.54
C ASN A 55 -9.64 3.28 -5.65
N LEU A 56 -8.31 3.33 -5.69
CA LEU A 56 -7.50 4.54 -5.83
C LEU A 56 -6.54 4.37 -6.99
N LYS A 57 -6.13 5.46 -7.63
CA LYS A 57 -5.10 5.36 -8.67
C LYS A 57 -3.74 5.08 -8.03
N VAL A 58 -2.83 4.51 -8.82
CA VAL A 58 -1.45 4.28 -8.39
C VAL A 58 -0.80 5.59 -7.93
N GLU A 59 -1.03 6.69 -8.65
CA GLU A 59 -0.50 8.04 -8.33
C GLU A 59 -1.06 8.63 -7.02
N ASP A 60 -2.21 8.16 -6.54
CA ASP A 60 -2.76 8.59 -5.25
C ASP A 60 -2.07 7.89 -4.07
N ILE A 61 -1.46 6.72 -4.34
CA ILE A 61 -0.84 5.87 -3.32
C ILE A 61 0.69 6.00 -3.37
N TRP A 62 1.28 6.02 -4.56
CA TRP A 62 2.73 6.09 -4.79
C TRP A 62 3.12 7.41 -5.44
N TYR A 63 4.25 7.95 -5.02
CA TYR A 63 4.79 9.22 -5.53
C TYR A 63 6.31 9.18 -5.62
N LEU A 64 6.87 10.05 -6.44
CA LEU A 64 8.31 10.32 -6.50
C LEU A 64 8.64 11.38 -5.45
N GLU A 65 9.57 11.07 -4.56
CA GLU A 65 10.20 12.05 -3.69
C GLU A 65 11.58 12.37 -4.25
N ASP A 66 11.95 13.65 -4.33
CA ASP A 66 13.27 14.09 -4.81
C ASP A 66 14.39 13.73 -3.82
#